data_AF-A0A966VN79-F1
#
_entry.id   AF-A0A966VN79-F1
#
_cell.length_a   1.000
_cell.length_b   1.000
_cell.length_c   1.000
_cell.angle_alpha   90.00
_cell.angle_beta   90.00
_cell.angle_gamma   90.00
#
_symmetry.space_group_name_H-M   'P 1'
#
loop_
_entity.id
_entity.type
_entity.pdbx_description
1 polymer ?
#
loop_
_entity_poly.entity_id
_entity_poly.type
_entity_poly.pdbx_seq_one_letter_code
_entity_poly.pdbx_strand_id
1 'polypeptide(L)'
;MPRRVQATTLALISFFLSLIQIVSSSLGLGREWVLFTFLLNLIALNAGCGQKNWAKGDRYFLYTDGLTDQIGRIGHGPARAFGNGRLMERLRQSVNNAAEEVNRSLGMALQQWQGPEKRRDDLSFLIVVL
;
A
#
# COMPACT_ATOMS: atom_id res chain seq x y z
N MET A 1 -18.19 15.47 -15.45
CA MET A 1 -17.45 16.76 -15.52
C MET A 1 -16.32 16.73 -14.50
N PRO A 2 -15.04 16.77 -14.88
CA PRO A 2 -13.96 16.81 -13.90
C PRO A 2 -13.87 18.23 -13.33
N ARG A 3 -14.02 18.38 -12.01
CA ARG A 3 -13.79 19.65 -11.31
C ARG A 3 -12.28 19.93 -11.33
N ARG A 4 -11.89 21.10 -11.85
CA ARG A 4 -10.52 21.63 -11.73
C ARG A 4 -10.16 21.70 -10.25
N VAL A 5 -9.17 20.93 -9.83
CA VAL A 5 -8.48 21.15 -8.56
C VAL A 5 -7.85 22.54 -8.65
N GLN A 6 -8.21 23.44 -7.72
CA GLN A 6 -7.72 24.81 -7.74
C GLN A 6 -6.21 24.82 -7.48
N ALA A 7 -5.47 25.66 -8.21
CA ALA A 7 -3.99 25.73 -8.16
C ALA A 7 -3.45 25.97 -6.73
N THR A 8 -4.22 26.65 -5.89
CA THR A 8 -3.95 26.87 -4.46
C THR A 8 -3.87 25.57 -3.66
N THR A 9 -4.72 24.60 -3.96
CA THR A 9 -4.72 23.29 -3.28
C THR A 9 -3.46 22.49 -3.64
N LEU A 10 -3.03 22.53 -4.91
CA LEU A 10 -1.81 21.86 -5.36
C LEU A 10 -0.53 22.51 -4.77
N ALA A 11 -0.54 23.84 -4.60
CA ALA A 11 0.56 24.56 -3.99
C ALA A 11 0.70 24.24 -2.49
N LEU A 12 -0.41 24.16 -1.76
CA LEU A 12 -0.43 23.76 -0.34
C LEU A 12 0.06 22.32 -0.15
N ILE A 13 -0.34 21.40 -1.03
CA ILE A 13 0.13 20.01 -0.99
C ILE A 13 1.65 19.95 -1.22
N SER A 14 2.14 20.66 -2.24
CA SER A 14 3.57 20.67 -2.57
C SER A 14 4.40 21.29 -1.43
N PHE A 15 3.86 22.30 -0.74
CA PHE A 15 4.49 22.91 0.41
C PHE A 15 4.54 21.95 1.61
N PHE A 16 3.43 21.29 1.93
CA PHE A 16 3.37 20.32 3.03
C PHE A 16 4.29 19.11 2.79
N LEU A 17 4.33 18.58 1.57
CA LEU A 17 5.24 17.50 1.21
C LEU A 17 6.71 17.92 1.33
N SER A 18 7.04 19.15 0.95
CA SER A 18 8.40 19.69 1.11
C SER A 18 8.75 19.84 2.59
N LEU A 19 7.83 20.31 3.43
CA LEU A 19 8.04 20.45 4.87
C LEU A 19 8.28 19.09 5.55
N ILE A 20 7.51 18.08 5.18
CA ILE A 20 7.66 16.70 5.68
C ILE A 20 9.01 16.12 5.27
N GLN A 21 9.44 16.33 4.02
CA GLN A 21 10.76 15.90 3.54
C GLN A 21 11.90 16.54 4.35
N ILE A 22 11.78 17.85 4.65
CA ILE A 22 12.76 18.61 5.43
C ILE A 22 12.82 18.13 6.88
N VAL A 23 11.66 17.93 7.52
CA VAL A 23 11.59 17.45 8.91
C VAL A 23 12.10 16.01 9.01
N SER A 24 11.74 15.15 8.07
CA SER A 24 12.20 13.74 8.05
C SER A 24 13.72 13.65 7.88
N SER A 25 14.30 14.49 7.01
CA SER A 25 15.75 14.55 6.79
C SER A 25 16.49 15.09 8.02
N SER A 26 15.93 16.10 8.68
CA SER A 26 16.52 16.72 9.89
C SER A 26 16.48 15.79 11.11
N LEU A 27 15.50 14.89 11.18
CA LEU A 27 15.35 13.93 12.28
C LEU A 27 16.05 12.58 12.03
N GLY A 28 16.75 12.42 10.89
CA GLY A 28 17.40 11.16 10.55
C GLY A 28 16.44 9.99 10.35
N LEU A 29 15.16 10.29 10.08
CA LEU A 29 14.14 9.27 9.87
C LEU A 29 14.35 8.64 8.49
N GLY A 30 14.53 7.31 8.47
CA GLY A 30 14.76 6.55 7.23
C GLY A 30 13.63 6.69 6.22
N ARG A 31 13.89 6.31 4.96
CA ARG A 31 12.93 6.40 3.83
C ARG A 31 11.54 5.80 4.12
N GLU A 32 11.45 4.87 5.07
CA GLU A 32 10.22 4.25 5.55
C GLU A 32 9.25 5.24 6.21
N TRP A 33 9.77 6.25 6.93
CA TRP A 33 8.94 7.28 7.58
C TRP A 33 8.36 8.27 6.57
N VAL A 34 9.13 8.60 5.52
CA VAL A 34 8.67 9.48 4.43
C VAL A 34 7.48 8.82 3.70
N LEU A 35 7.56 7.51 3.46
CA LEU A 35 6.47 6.74 2.86
C LEU A 35 5.25 6.68 3.77
N PHE A 36 5.44 6.49 5.08
CA PHE A 36 4.33 6.48 6.04
C PHE A 36 3.61 7.83 6.10
N THR A 37 4.34 8.94 6.15
CA THR A 37 3.75 10.29 6.14
C THR A 37 3.11 10.62 4.79
N PHE A 38 3.67 10.15 3.68
CA PHE A 38 3.04 10.26 2.36
C PHE A 38 1.74 9.44 2.29
N LEU A 39 1.72 8.21 2.82
CA LEU A 39 0.54 7.34 2.85
C LEU A 39 -0.58 7.95 3.71
N LEU A 40 -0.25 8.48 4.89
CA LEU A 40 -1.20 9.21 5.74
C LEU A 40 -1.72 10.47 5.06
N ASN A 41 -0.87 11.20 4.35
CA ASN A 41 -1.32 12.33 3.54
C ASN A 41 -2.16 11.90 2.35
N LEU A 42 -1.93 10.75 1.72
CA LEU A 42 -2.75 10.23 0.63
C LEU A 42 -4.14 9.81 1.13
N ILE A 43 -4.22 9.26 2.35
CA ILE A 43 -5.49 9.01 3.05
C ILE A 43 -6.19 10.34 3.36
N ALA A 44 -5.46 11.33 3.86
CA ALA A 44 -6.00 12.66 4.19
C ALA A 44 -6.39 13.48 2.93
N LEU A 45 -5.67 13.31 1.81
CA LEU A 45 -5.89 14.00 0.53
C LEU A 45 -6.95 13.32 -0.33
N ASN A 46 -7.37 12.10 0.01
CA ASN A 46 -8.59 11.50 -0.51
C ASN A 46 -9.86 12.08 0.13
N ALA A 47 -9.81 13.30 0.66
CA ALA A 47 -10.97 14.15 1.00
C ALA A 47 -11.84 14.56 -0.22
N GLY A 48 -11.80 13.78 -1.30
CA GLY A 48 -12.76 13.81 -2.41
C GLY A 48 -13.30 12.41 -2.80
N CYS A 49 -12.89 11.34 -2.13
CA CYS A 49 -13.35 9.97 -2.37
C CYS A 49 -14.39 9.60 -1.29
N GLY A 50 -15.46 8.91 -1.69
CA GLY A 50 -16.69 8.73 -0.91
C GLY A 50 -16.49 8.40 0.57
N GLN A 51 -17.30 9.05 1.41
CA GLN A 51 -17.41 8.71 2.82
C GLN A 51 -17.95 7.29 2.93
N LYS A 52 -17.11 6.38 3.43
CA LYS A 52 -17.53 5.01 3.77
C LYS A 52 -17.78 4.96 5.27
N ASN A 53 -18.95 4.47 5.66
CA ASN A 53 -19.23 4.15 7.06
C ASN A 53 -18.47 2.87 7.41
N TRP A 54 -17.66 2.94 8.45
CA TRP A 54 -16.88 1.82 8.95
C TRP A 54 -17.50 1.28 10.24
N ALA A 55 -17.47 -0.03 10.39
CA ALA A 55 -17.89 -0.73 11.60
C ALA A 55 -16.66 -1.30 12.33
N LYS A 56 -16.81 -1.53 13.64
CA LYS A 56 -15.81 -2.23 14.43
C LYS A 56 -15.53 -3.60 13.83
N GLY A 57 -14.25 -3.93 13.64
CA GLY A 57 -13.82 -5.17 12.99
C GLY A 57 -13.62 -5.05 11.48
N ASP A 58 -13.97 -3.91 10.87
CA ASP A 58 -13.57 -3.61 9.50
C ASP A 58 -12.04 -3.51 9.40
N ARG A 59 -11.53 -3.86 8.21
CA ARG A 59 -10.11 -3.83 7.90
C ARG A 59 -9.83 -3.02 6.66
N TYR A 60 -8.82 -2.16 6.76
CA TYR A 60 -8.30 -1.39 5.65
C TYR A 60 -6.93 -1.92 5.25
N PHE A 61 -6.74 -2.13 3.95
CA PHE A 61 -5.52 -2.66 3.37
C PHE A 61 -4.92 -1.62 2.44
N LEU A 62 -3.70 -1.18 2.74
CA LEU A 62 -2.93 -0.29 1.89
C LEU A 62 -1.71 -1.02 1.36
N TYR A 63 -1.41 -0.87 0.08
CA TYR A 63 -0.23 -1.45 -0.53
C TYR A 63 0.31 -0.58 -1.66
N THR A 64 1.61 -0.73 -1.94
CA THR A 64 2.22 -0.24 -3.18
C THR A 64 2.02 -1.24 -4.31
N ASP A 65 2.01 -0.76 -5.54
CA ASP A 65 1.97 -1.58 -6.77
C ASP A 65 3.11 -2.61 -6.85
N GLY A 66 4.25 -2.37 -6.20
CA GLY A 66 5.31 -3.37 -6.01
C GLY A 66 4.81 -4.72 -5.46
N LEU A 67 3.73 -4.75 -4.68
CA LEU A 67 3.07 -6.00 -4.26
C LEU A 67 2.42 -6.74 -5.43
N THR A 68 1.70 -6.03 -6.29
CA THR A 68 0.96 -6.62 -7.41
C THR A 68 1.86 -6.91 -8.61
N ASP A 69 2.92 -6.12 -8.79
CA ASP A 69 3.80 -6.18 -9.94
C ASP A 69 4.96 -7.15 -9.76
N GLN A 70 5.09 -7.73 -8.56
CA GLN A 70 6.08 -8.77 -8.28
C GLN A 70 5.91 -9.95 -9.25
N ILE A 71 6.93 -10.18 -10.06
CA ILE A 71 6.98 -11.31 -10.99
C ILE A 71 7.31 -12.57 -10.20
N GLY A 72 6.64 -13.66 -10.55
CA GLY A 72 6.82 -14.96 -9.95
C GLY A 72 6.39 -16.07 -10.89
N ARG A 73 6.66 -17.31 -10.47
CA ARG A 73 6.45 -18.53 -11.26
C ARG A 73 6.02 -19.67 -10.36
N ILE A 74 5.09 -20.50 -10.85
CA ILE A 74 4.75 -21.77 -10.20
C ILE A 74 5.40 -22.87 -11.02
N GLY A 75 6.35 -23.60 -10.42
CA GLY A 75 7.10 -24.67 -11.09
C GLY A 75 7.71 -24.19 -12.41
N HIS A 76 7.46 -24.92 -13.50
CA HIS A 76 7.92 -24.57 -14.85
C HIS A 76 6.94 -23.68 -15.64
N GLY A 77 5.95 -23.09 -14.98
CA GLY A 77 4.97 -22.21 -15.62
C GLY A 77 5.55 -20.87 -16.12
N PRO A 78 4.76 -20.07 -16.85
CA PRO A 78 5.20 -18.77 -17.33
C PRO A 78 5.39 -17.77 -16.18
N ALA A 79 6.37 -16.87 -16.34
CA ALA A 79 6.57 -15.71 -15.47
C ALA A 79 5.40 -14.75 -15.60
N ARG A 80 4.79 -14.37 -14.48
CA ARG A 80 3.70 -13.39 -14.45
C ARG A 80 3.69 -12.60 -13.15
N ALA A 81 3.05 -11.43 -13.19
CA ALA A 81 2.84 -10.59 -12.02
C ALA A 81 1.93 -11.28 -11.00
N PHE A 82 2.11 -10.97 -9.71
CA PHE A 82 1.27 -11.47 -8.61
C PHE A 82 -0.19 -11.04 -8.80
N GLY A 83 -0.40 -9.79 -9.16
CA GLY A 83 -1.67 -9.21 -9.60
C GLY A 83 -2.73 -9.08 -8.52
N ASN A 84 -3.69 -8.19 -8.77
CA ASN A 84 -4.82 -7.92 -7.87
C ASN A 84 -5.70 -9.16 -7.64
N GLY A 85 -5.87 -10.02 -8.64
CA GLY A 85 -6.72 -11.22 -8.51
C GLY A 85 -6.26 -12.16 -7.39
N ARG A 86 -4.95 -12.43 -7.30
CA ARG A 86 -4.39 -13.28 -6.23
C ARG A 86 -4.42 -12.60 -4.88
N LEU A 87 -4.11 -11.31 -4.85
CA LEU A 87 -4.21 -10.52 -3.63
C LEU A 87 -5.62 -10.60 -3.04
N MET A 88 -6.65 -10.32 -3.84
CA MET A 88 -8.05 -10.36 -3.39
C MET A 88 -8.48 -11.76 -2.96
N GLU A 89 -8.04 -12.80 -3.65
CA GLU A 89 -8.32 -14.17 -3.25
C GLU A 89 -7.72 -14.49 -1.86
N ARG A 90 -6.47 -14.10 -1.62
CA ARG A 90 -5.83 -14.29 -0.31
C ARG A 90 -6.53 -13.49 0.80
N LEU A 91 -6.89 -12.24 0.53
CA LEU A 91 -7.59 -11.41 1.50
C LEU A 91 -8.96 -12.01 1.87
N ARG A 92 -9.71 -12.52 0.90
CA ARG A 92 -11.01 -13.21 1.13
C ARG A 92 -10.85 -14.47 1.99
N GLN A 93 -9.81 -15.26 1.75
CA GLN A 93 -9.52 -16.46 2.55
C GLN A 93 -9.13 -16.14 4.00
N SER A 94 -8.74 -14.89 4.28
CA SER A 94 -8.23 -14.44 5.57
C SER A 94 -9.21 -13.62 6.42
N VAL A 95 -10.49 -13.58 6.02
CA VAL A 95 -11.55 -12.75 6.65
C VAL A 95 -11.79 -13.06 8.13
N ASN A 96 -11.40 -14.25 8.61
CA ASN A 96 -11.53 -14.61 10.03
C ASN A 96 -10.19 -14.59 10.79
N ASN A 97 -9.08 -14.34 10.09
CA ASN A 97 -7.74 -14.39 10.68
C ASN A 97 -7.41 -13.05 11.34
N ALA A 98 -6.54 -13.09 12.35
CA ALA A 98 -6.00 -11.88 12.96
C ALA A 98 -5.16 -11.09 11.94
N ALA A 99 -5.14 -9.76 12.04
CA ALA A 99 -4.42 -8.91 11.08
C ALA A 99 -2.93 -9.28 10.95
N GLU A 100 -2.28 -9.61 12.05
CA GLU A 100 -0.87 -10.05 12.04
C GLU A 100 -0.69 -11.36 11.27
N GLU A 101 -1.63 -12.30 11.41
CA GLU A 101 -1.62 -13.56 10.67
C GLU A 101 -1.86 -13.33 9.17
N VAL A 102 -2.76 -12.41 8.81
CA VAL A 102 -2.95 -12.00 7.41
C VAL A 102 -1.66 -11.42 6.83
N ASN A 103 -1.00 -10.53 7.58
CA ASN A 103 0.25 -9.91 7.14
C ASN A 103 1.34 -10.97 6.90
N ARG A 104 1.51 -11.90 7.85
CA ARG A 104 2.47 -13.00 7.74
C ARG A 104 2.15 -13.93 6.57
N SER A 105 0.88 -14.32 6.43
CA SER A 105 0.39 -15.20 5.36
C SER A 105 0.60 -14.58 3.98
N LEU A 106 0.31 -13.28 3.83
CA LEU A 106 0.53 -12.57 2.57
C LEU A 106 2.02 -12.46 2.24
N GLY A 107 2.87 -12.17 3.22
CA GLY A 107 4.32 -12.16 3.07
C GLY A 107 4.86 -13.51 2.59
N MET A 108 4.45 -14.61 3.22
CA MET A 108 4.84 -15.97 2.80
C MET A 108 4.33 -16.30 1.41
N ALA A 109 3.08 -15.98 1.09
CA ALA A 109 2.50 -16.23 -0.22
C ALA A 109 3.26 -15.50 -1.33
N LEU A 110 3.70 -14.27 -1.05
CA LEU A 110 4.47 -13.49 -2.00
C LEU A 110 5.90 -14.03 -2.16
N GLN A 111 6.58 -14.39 -1.08
CA GLN A 111 7.91 -15.01 -1.15
C GLN A 111 7.86 -16.31 -1.95
N GLN A 112 6.86 -17.15 -1.69
CA GLN A 112 6.64 -18.38 -2.44
C GLN A 112 6.35 -18.09 -3.92
N TRP A 113 5.58 -17.03 -4.20
CA TRP A 113 5.28 -16.61 -5.57
C TRP A 113 6.52 -16.12 -6.31
N GLN A 114 7.30 -15.24 -5.69
CA GLN A 114 8.54 -14.69 -6.25
C GLN A 114 9.52 -15.82 -6.60
N GLY A 115 9.72 -16.77 -5.69
CA GLY A 115 10.64 -17.88 -5.89
C GLY A 115 12.03 -17.39 -6.33
N PRO A 116 12.58 -17.87 -7.46
CA PRO A 116 13.89 -17.45 -7.94
C PRO A 116 13.91 -16.10 -8.67
N GLU A 117 12.73 -15.49 -8.92
CA GLU A 117 12.63 -14.24 -9.66
C GLU A 117 13.17 -13.06 -8.85
N LYS A 118 13.72 -12.07 -9.54
CA LYS A 118 14.21 -10.85 -8.89
C LYS A 118 13.04 -10.00 -8.38
N ARG A 119 13.25 -9.35 -7.25
CA ARG A 119 12.37 -8.28 -6.77
C ARG A 119 12.41 -7.12 -7.78
N ARG A 120 11.23 -6.66 -8.22
CA ARG A 120 11.14 -5.58 -9.23
C ARG A 120 11.02 -4.20 -8.63
N ASP A 121 10.43 -4.08 -7.45
CA ASP A 121 10.13 -2.78 -6.83
C ASP A 121 10.07 -2.87 -5.30
N ASP A 122 10.01 -1.71 -4.65
CA ASP A 122 9.75 -1.58 -3.23
C ASP A 122 8.31 -1.99 -2.91
N LEU A 123 8.20 -2.89 -1.94
CA LEU A 123 6.95 -3.43 -1.45
C LEU A 123 6.68 -2.90 -0.07
N SER A 124 5.53 -2.26 0.06
CA SER A 124 4.95 -1.89 1.33
C SER A 124 3.52 -2.39 1.40
N PHE A 125 3.13 -2.91 2.55
CA PHE A 125 1.77 -3.34 2.84
C PHE A 125 1.45 -3.03 4.29
N LEU A 126 0.27 -2.46 4.52
CA LEU A 126 -0.22 -2.03 5.83
C LEU A 126 -1.66 -2.49 6.00
N ILE A 127 -1.94 -3.06 7.17
CA ILE A 127 -3.29 -3.41 7.61
C ILE A 127 -3.66 -2.52 8.78
N VAL A 128 -4.81 -1.86 8.67
CA VAL A 128 -5.43 -1.11 9.77
C VAL A 128 -6.71 -1.82 10.18
N VAL A 129 -6.87 -2.07 11.48
CA VAL A 129 -8.09 -2.64 12.07
C VAL A 129 -8.84 -1.52 12.79
N LEU A 130 -10.15 -1.43 12.57
CA LEU A 130 -11.02 -0.38 13.12
C LEU A 130 -11.84 -0.87 14.32
#